data_AF-A0A956F396-F1
#
_entry.id   AF-A0A956F396-F1
#
_cell.length_a   1.000
_cell.length_b   1.000
_cell.length_c   1.000
_cell.angle_alpha   90.00
_cell.angle_beta   90.00
_cell.angle_gamma   90.00
#
_symmetry.space_group_name_H-M   'P 1'
#
loop_
_entity.id
_entity.type
_entity.pdbx_description
1 polymer ?
#
loop_
_entity_poly.entity_id
_entity_poly.type
_entity_poly.pdbx_seq_one_letter_code
_entity_poly.pdbx_strand_id
1 'polypeptide(L)'
;MAKLLPGVHAAGGSARVQSLFCCVLALLALAGCSSAPEEPESREPVSQSQSQAITSTLTAIDDSYINSSDTSNTAGGTPYVFIGQRSGTIYRTFLKFDLTGIPAGATVSSATLTLSNVTPTNMGMNNTTNPSVRVYPVSSAWSEDTSKSATPGGGGQAHGVLCTGSTGVTWLRRDCSSNSWSTAGGDFGSQIAATSVAATNGDVTFNVQSFVQAVANGTQTNNGLILKAFNEAVDNVRLFEATGNTNPPELSVVYTRKNGDACTVDAQCTSNSCVDVNGLDCATGGGGSCVCCSAATCSGDCQSCHLSGSVGTCTNRPASTECRPAAGTCDAAEFCTGSSSTCPSDVKKSASTECRSSAGDCDPAEFCTGSSNSCPSDAKYTSSHTCRVASGACDVAEVCNGSSNTCPADGVASAGTTCRADSGGGCDVAETCNGSSKSCPSDGFKTAGT
;
A
#
# COMPACT_ATOMS: atom_id res chain seq x y z
N MET A 1 54.62 -12.88 -52.61
CA MET A 1 54.28 -14.27 -53.01
C MET A 1 52.81 -14.50 -52.69
N ALA A 2 52.06 -15.01 -53.66
CA ALA A 2 50.60 -15.07 -53.70
C ALA A 2 49.98 -16.18 -52.83
N LYS A 3 48.74 -16.00 -52.35
CA LYS A 3 47.53 -16.73 -52.81
C LYS A 3 46.29 -16.53 -51.91
N LEU A 4 45.20 -16.08 -52.56
CA LEU A 4 43.80 -16.58 -52.59
C LEU A 4 42.94 -16.77 -51.31
N LEU A 5 41.79 -16.08 -51.34
CA LEU A 5 40.51 -16.13 -50.57
C LEU A 5 39.66 -17.42 -50.80
N PRO A 6 38.38 -17.60 -50.32
CA PRO A 6 37.56 -16.97 -49.23
C PRO A 6 36.72 -17.97 -48.36
N GLY A 7 35.94 -17.49 -47.36
CA GLY A 7 34.76 -18.23 -46.83
C GLY A 7 33.97 -17.66 -45.62
N VAL A 8 33.02 -16.75 -45.89
CA VAL A 8 31.63 -16.53 -45.40
C VAL A 8 31.15 -16.76 -43.93
N HIS A 9 30.60 -15.69 -43.29
CA HIS A 9 29.23 -15.51 -42.66
C HIS A 9 29.25 -14.37 -41.60
N ALA A 10 28.62 -13.19 -41.82
CA ALA A 10 27.24 -12.78 -41.46
C ALA A 10 26.99 -12.70 -39.91
N ALA A 11 26.42 -11.67 -39.27
CA ALA A 11 25.60 -10.53 -39.68
C ALA A 11 25.56 -9.44 -38.57
N GLY A 12 25.08 -8.23 -38.88
CA GLY A 12 24.73 -7.20 -37.88
C GLY A 12 24.68 -5.77 -38.42
N GLY A 13 23.73 -5.47 -39.32
CA GLY A 13 23.59 -4.17 -39.99
C GLY A 13 22.71 -3.17 -39.23
N SER A 14 23.18 -1.93 -39.19
CA SER A 14 22.49 -0.70 -38.80
C SER A 14 21.90 -0.03 -40.05
N ALA A 15 20.70 0.57 -39.98
CA ALA A 15 20.41 1.82 -40.70
C ALA A 15 19.04 2.42 -40.34
N ARG A 16 19.09 3.75 -40.30
CA ARG A 16 18.05 4.78 -40.18
C ARG A 16 16.95 4.67 -41.24
N VAL A 17 15.74 5.16 -40.92
CA VAL A 17 14.80 5.70 -41.92
C VAL A 17 14.07 6.92 -41.36
N GLN A 18 13.95 7.93 -42.20
CA GLN A 18 13.39 9.26 -41.97
C GLN A 18 12.23 9.47 -42.97
N SER A 19 11.21 10.23 -42.53
CA SER A 19 10.26 11.04 -43.31
C SER A 19 8.96 10.45 -43.91
N LEU A 20 7.86 11.05 -43.41
CA LEU A 20 6.75 11.74 -44.09
C LEU A 20 5.54 11.00 -44.73
N PHE A 21 4.36 11.48 -44.30
CA PHE A 21 3.06 11.67 -45.00
C PHE A 21 2.26 10.46 -45.48
N CYS A 22 1.04 10.27 -44.93
CA CYS A 22 -0.22 10.66 -45.57
C CYS A 22 -1.43 10.33 -44.66
N CYS A 23 -2.34 11.28 -44.44
CA CYS A 23 -3.58 11.07 -43.69
C CYS A 23 -4.71 11.74 -44.49
N VAL A 24 -5.56 10.95 -45.15
CA VAL A 24 -6.76 11.43 -45.87
C VAL A 24 -7.87 10.38 -45.85
N LEU A 25 -8.97 10.79 -45.21
CA LEU A 25 -10.41 10.53 -45.40
C LEU A 25 -11.05 9.13 -45.31
N ALA A 26 -12.22 9.22 -44.66
CA ALA A 26 -13.21 8.22 -44.32
C ALA A 26 -14.15 7.81 -45.48
N LEU A 27 -14.69 6.59 -45.41
CA LEU A 27 -16.06 6.24 -45.87
C LEU A 27 -16.53 4.89 -45.30
N LEU A 28 -17.85 4.82 -45.13
CA LEU A 28 -18.69 3.91 -44.32
C LEU A 28 -18.64 2.40 -44.63
N ALA A 29 -18.87 1.57 -43.60
CA ALA A 29 -19.77 0.40 -43.66
C ALA A 29 -20.14 -0.12 -42.23
N LEU A 30 -21.43 -0.46 -42.06
CA LEU A 30 -22.09 -0.91 -40.82
C LEU A 30 -21.77 -2.37 -40.43
N ALA A 31 -21.68 -2.64 -39.13
CA ALA A 31 -22.31 -3.81 -38.48
C ALA A 31 -22.14 -3.69 -36.94
N GLY A 32 -23.25 -3.75 -36.21
CA GLY A 32 -23.27 -3.62 -34.76
C GLY A 32 -22.74 -4.85 -34.03
N CYS A 33 -22.10 -4.60 -32.88
CA CYS A 33 -22.07 -5.54 -31.77
C CYS A 33 -22.01 -4.72 -30.47
N SER A 34 -23.14 -4.71 -29.75
CA SER A 34 -23.24 -4.19 -28.39
C SER A 34 -22.55 -5.19 -27.47
N SER A 35 -21.45 -4.77 -26.84
CA SER A 35 -20.99 -5.38 -25.60
C SER A 35 -20.40 -4.26 -24.74
N ALA A 36 -21.22 -3.81 -23.80
CA ALA A 36 -20.74 -3.00 -22.69
C ALA A 36 -19.76 -3.88 -21.88
N PRO A 37 -18.57 -3.39 -21.51
CA PRO A 37 -17.71 -4.12 -20.59
C PRO A 37 -18.36 -4.11 -19.21
N GLU A 38 -18.52 -5.30 -18.62
CA GLU A 38 -18.93 -5.49 -17.23
C GLU A 38 -18.00 -4.69 -16.31
N GLU A 39 -18.61 -3.84 -15.50
CA GLU A 39 -17.97 -3.11 -14.42
C GLU A 39 -17.54 -4.12 -13.35
N PRO A 40 -16.26 -4.19 -12.94
CA PRO A 40 -15.85 -5.13 -11.91
C PRO A 40 -16.46 -4.70 -10.57
N GLU A 41 -17.23 -5.60 -9.96
CA GLU A 41 -17.80 -5.46 -8.64
C GLU A 41 -16.76 -4.91 -7.65
N SER A 42 -17.14 -3.81 -7.01
CA SER A 42 -16.43 -3.18 -5.92
C SER A 42 -16.26 -4.16 -4.77
N ARG A 43 -15.09 -4.81 -4.69
CA ARG A 43 -14.62 -5.40 -3.44
C ARG A 43 -14.53 -4.27 -2.41
N GLU A 44 -15.32 -4.35 -1.36
CA GLU A 44 -15.05 -3.54 -0.16
C GLU A 44 -13.61 -3.83 0.29
N PRO A 45 -12.80 -2.80 0.57
CA PRO A 45 -11.48 -3.04 1.09
C PRO A 45 -11.62 -3.64 2.49
N VAL A 46 -11.12 -4.86 2.68
CA VAL A 46 -10.72 -5.37 4.00
C VAL A 46 -9.95 -4.23 4.66
N SER A 47 -10.39 -3.79 5.84
CA SER A 47 -9.72 -2.77 6.64
C SER A 47 -8.33 -3.27 6.98
N GLN A 48 -7.38 -3.05 6.07
CA GLN A 48 -5.98 -3.31 6.32
C GLN A 48 -5.54 -2.26 7.32
N SER A 49 -5.28 -2.70 8.55
CA SER A 49 -4.57 -1.91 9.56
C SER A 49 -3.20 -1.54 8.97
N GLN A 50 -3.14 -0.37 8.36
CA GLN A 50 -1.89 0.21 7.87
C GLN A 50 -1.12 0.71 9.10
N SER A 51 0.14 0.28 9.24
CA SER A 51 1.07 0.85 10.22
C SER A 51 1.07 2.38 10.06
N GLN A 52 0.57 3.12 11.05
CA GLN A 52 0.43 4.57 10.91
C GLN A 52 1.80 5.24 10.92
N ALA A 53 2.04 6.11 9.94
CA ALA A 53 3.27 6.86 9.85
C ALA A 53 3.29 8.03 10.85
N ILE A 54 4.40 8.18 11.58
CA ILE A 54 4.66 9.28 12.52
C ILE A 54 5.41 10.37 11.77
N THR A 55 4.98 11.62 11.90
CA THR A 55 5.68 12.79 11.36
C THR A 55 6.38 13.55 12.49
N SER A 56 7.65 13.87 12.32
CA SER A 56 8.43 14.75 13.20
C SER A 56 9.00 15.91 12.40
N THR A 57 8.73 17.13 12.85
CA THR A 57 9.29 18.35 12.28
C THR A 57 10.36 18.89 13.23
N LEU A 58 11.58 18.98 12.74
CA LEU A 58 12.77 19.31 13.53
C LEU A 58 13.39 20.59 12.98
N THR A 59 13.69 21.56 13.83
CA THR A 59 14.56 22.68 13.46
C THR A 59 16.03 22.29 13.67
N ALA A 60 16.94 22.89 12.91
CA ALA A 60 18.37 22.71 13.18
C ALA A 60 18.69 23.14 14.62
N ILE A 61 19.50 22.33 15.31
CA ILE A 61 20.01 22.62 16.66
C ILE A 61 21.37 23.31 16.62
N ASP A 62 22.14 23.05 15.56
CA ASP A 62 23.39 23.73 15.29
C ASP A 62 23.43 24.10 13.79
N ASP A 63 23.87 25.32 13.47
CA ASP A 63 24.21 25.72 12.10
C ASP A 63 25.44 26.62 12.03
N SER A 64 26.18 26.52 10.93
CA SER A 64 27.28 27.44 10.67
C SER A 64 27.63 27.45 9.20
N TYR A 65 28.32 28.49 8.75
CA TYR A 65 28.99 28.46 7.45
C TYR A 65 30.49 28.70 7.62
N ILE A 66 31.26 28.19 6.67
CA ILE A 66 32.69 28.40 6.57
C ILE A 66 33.01 29.00 5.20
N ASN A 67 34.11 29.73 5.11
CA ASN A 67 34.55 30.26 3.82
C ASN A 67 36.06 30.17 3.61
N SER A 68 36.46 30.02 2.35
CA SER A 68 37.86 29.73 2.00
C SER A 68 38.82 30.90 2.12
N SER A 69 38.31 32.14 2.20
CA SER A 69 39.12 33.36 2.28
C SER A 69 39.34 33.82 3.72
N ASP A 70 38.46 33.41 4.63
CA ASP A 70 38.54 33.64 6.06
C ASP A 70 38.59 32.31 6.81
N THR A 71 39.79 31.73 6.81
CA THR A 71 39.98 30.32 7.13
C THR A 71 40.00 29.99 8.63
N SER A 72 40.08 31.03 9.47
CA SER A 72 40.33 30.93 10.91
C SER A 72 39.22 31.51 11.77
N ASN A 73 38.12 31.94 11.16
CA ASN A 73 37.00 32.55 11.86
C ASN A 73 35.75 31.68 11.77
N THR A 74 34.95 31.73 12.83
CA THR A 74 33.70 30.97 12.99
C THR A 74 32.51 31.84 12.61
N ALA A 75 31.46 31.25 12.06
CA ALA A 75 30.25 32.00 11.67
C ALA A 75 28.96 31.44 12.27
N GLY A 76 29.06 30.86 13.47
CA GLY A 76 27.89 30.47 14.26
C GLY A 76 27.07 31.68 14.72
N GLY A 77 25.78 31.48 14.96
CA GLY A 77 24.87 32.53 15.43
C GLY A 77 24.67 33.71 14.47
N THR A 78 25.04 33.58 13.19
CA THR A 78 24.73 34.57 12.14
C THR A 78 23.29 34.40 11.67
N PRO A 79 22.61 35.44 11.18
CA PRO A 79 21.21 35.31 10.74
C PRO A 79 21.04 34.52 9.43
N TYR A 80 22.14 34.25 8.71
CA TYR A 80 22.13 33.63 7.40
C TYR A 80 23.32 32.68 7.19
N VAL A 81 23.08 31.61 6.44
CA VAL A 81 24.12 30.67 5.98
C VAL A 81 24.35 30.77 4.48
N PHE A 82 25.57 30.48 4.04
CA PHE A 82 26.04 30.73 2.67
C PHE A 82 26.48 29.43 1.99
N ILE A 83 26.02 29.22 0.76
CA ILE A 83 26.40 28.05 -0.06
C ILE A 83 26.80 28.53 -1.45
N GLY A 84 27.95 28.07 -1.95
CA GLY A 84 28.42 28.34 -3.31
C GLY A 84 29.70 29.17 -3.32
N GLN A 85 29.95 29.92 -4.40
CA GLN A 85 31.19 30.68 -4.54
C GLN A 85 30.86 32.12 -4.95
N ARG A 86 31.61 33.09 -4.41
CA ARG A 86 31.60 34.51 -4.83
C ARG A 86 33.01 35.10 -4.89
N SER A 87 33.42 35.67 -6.01
CA SER A 87 34.76 36.28 -6.22
C SER A 87 35.97 35.46 -5.71
N GLY A 88 36.08 34.18 -6.08
CA GLY A 88 37.09 33.22 -5.60
C GLY A 88 36.83 32.60 -4.21
N THR A 89 35.97 33.20 -3.38
CA THR A 89 35.65 32.66 -2.05
C THR A 89 34.59 31.58 -2.13
N ILE A 90 34.89 30.39 -1.63
CA ILE A 90 33.96 29.26 -1.51
C ILE A 90 33.28 29.32 -0.15
N TYR A 91 31.97 29.06 -0.11
CA TYR A 91 31.11 28.99 1.07
C TYR A 91 30.44 27.62 1.16
N ARG A 92 30.46 27.06 2.37
CA ARG A 92 29.83 25.78 2.69
C ARG A 92 29.08 25.91 4.01
N THR A 93 27.93 25.26 4.11
CA THR A 93 27.08 25.29 5.31
C THR A 93 27.12 23.96 6.02
N PHE A 94 27.14 23.98 7.35
CA PHE A 94 26.93 22.85 8.23
C PHE A 94 25.60 23.01 8.94
N LEU A 95 24.82 21.93 9.02
CA LEU A 95 23.55 21.86 9.74
C LEU A 95 23.52 20.59 10.58
N LYS A 96 22.98 20.66 11.79
CA LYS A 96 22.73 19.48 12.62
C LYS A 96 21.32 19.52 13.19
N PHE A 97 20.66 18.38 13.15
CA PHE A 97 19.32 18.19 13.71
C PHE A 97 19.40 17.20 14.86
N ASP A 98 18.56 17.39 15.88
CA ASP A 98 18.39 16.39 16.93
C ASP A 98 17.52 15.24 16.42
N LEU A 99 18.15 14.12 16.08
CA LEU A 99 17.47 12.91 15.61
C LEU A 99 17.18 11.92 16.75
N THR A 100 17.46 12.26 18.01
CA THR A 100 17.26 11.34 19.15
C THR A 100 15.79 10.99 19.40
N GLY A 101 14.87 11.84 18.93
CA GLY A 101 13.43 11.57 18.94
C GLY A 101 12.97 10.50 17.95
N ILE A 102 13.82 10.09 17.01
CA ILE A 102 13.55 8.99 16.06
C ILE A 102 14.11 7.70 16.66
N PRO A 103 13.27 6.70 16.99
CA PRO A 103 13.73 5.45 17.61
C PRO A 103 14.75 4.69 16.76
N ALA A 104 15.69 4.04 17.43
CA ALA A 104 16.67 3.17 16.75
C ALA A 104 15.96 2.01 16.03
N GLY A 105 16.28 1.80 14.76
CA GLY A 105 15.66 0.78 13.90
C GLY A 105 14.31 1.19 13.30
N ALA A 106 13.84 2.42 13.51
CA ALA A 106 12.66 2.94 12.82
C ALA A 106 12.83 2.87 11.29
N THR A 107 11.73 2.63 10.57
CA THR A 107 11.68 2.67 9.11
C THR A 107 11.27 4.06 8.67
N VAL A 108 12.19 4.78 8.04
CA VAL A 108 11.98 6.16 7.58
C VAL A 108 11.38 6.12 6.17
N SER A 109 10.12 6.50 6.05
CA SER A 109 9.40 6.58 4.77
C SER A 109 9.82 7.81 3.96
N SER A 110 10.04 8.95 4.63
CA SER A 110 10.57 10.16 3.99
C SER A 110 11.34 11.02 4.99
N ALA A 111 12.31 11.79 4.50
CA ALA A 111 12.93 12.87 5.26
C ALA A 111 13.29 14.03 4.32
N THR A 112 12.66 15.18 4.53
CA THR A 112 12.78 16.36 3.68
C THR A 112 13.37 17.50 4.47
N LEU A 113 14.58 17.91 4.11
CA LEU A 113 15.21 19.14 4.59
C LEU A 113 14.74 20.31 3.73
N THR A 114 14.28 21.38 4.34
CA THR A 114 13.82 22.61 3.70
C THR A 114 14.68 23.79 4.16
N LEU A 115 15.21 24.55 3.20
CA LEU A 115 15.93 25.80 3.45
C LEU A 115 15.19 26.97 2.82
N SER A 116 14.91 28.00 3.60
CA SER A 116 14.25 29.20 3.09
C SER A 116 15.28 30.16 2.48
N ASN A 117 15.10 30.48 1.20
CA ASN A 117 16.01 31.36 0.46
C ASN A 117 15.69 32.82 0.80
N VAL A 118 16.74 33.57 1.15
CA VAL A 118 16.60 35.00 1.43
C VAL A 118 16.73 35.76 0.12
N THR A 119 15.65 36.40 -0.33
CA THR A 119 15.71 37.27 -1.52
C THR A 119 16.54 38.51 -1.21
N PRO A 120 17.77 38.63 -1.73
CA PRO A 120 18.68 39.67 -1.28
C PRO A 120 18.48 40.90 -2.15
N THR A 121 17.32 41.54 -2.09
CA THR A 121 17.06 42.77 -2.85
C THR A 121 18.05 43.90 -2.48
N ASN A 122 18.73 43.79 -1.34
CA ASN A 122 19.66 44.81 -0.82
C ASN A 122 21.12 44.37 -0.58
N MET A 123 21.52 43.12 -0.90
CA MET A 123 22.91 42.65 -0.64
C MET A 123 23.79 42.52 -1.89
N GLY A 124 23.30 42.97 -3.05
CA GLY A 124 24.07 42.94 -4.31
C GLY A 124 24.43 41.53 -4.80
N MET A 125 23.69 40.51 -4.36
CA MET A 125 23.87 39.10 -4.76
C MET A 125 22.87 38.74 -5.86
N ASN A 126 22.84 39.53 -6.94
CA ASN A 126 21.95 39.33 -8.09
C ASN A 126 22.50 38.23 -9.03
N ASN A 127 22.76 37.06 -8.47
CA ASN A 127 23.31 35.96 -9.24
C ASN A 127 22.17 35.16 -9.90
N THR A 128 22.06 35.22 -11.22
CA THR A 128 21.04 34.52 -12.01
C THR A 128 21.33 33.02 -12.19
N THR A 129 22.50 32.55 -11.77
CA THR A 129 22.91 31.15 -11.87
C THR A 129 22.63 30.43 -10.56
N ASN A 130 21.58 29.62 -10.55
CA ASN A 130 21.22 28.80 -9.39
C ASN A 130 22.24 27.66 -9.21
N PRO A 131 22.95 27.57 -8.06
CA PRO A 131 23.81 26.42 -7.81
C PRO A 131 22.95 25.16 -7.70
N SER A 132 23.36 24.09 -8.37
CA SER A 132 23.01 22.76 -7.86
C SER A 132 23.71 22.59 -6.52
N VAL A 133 22.96 22.30 -5.45
CA VAL A 133 23.49 22.09 -4.11
C VAL A 133 23.48 20.59 -3.81
N ARG A 134 24.60 20.10 -3.29
CA ARG A 134 24.77 18.74 -2.82
C ARG A 134 24.90 18.71 -1.31
N VAL A 135 24.25 17.72 -0.72
CA VAL A 135 24.23 17.49 0.72
C VAL A 135 24.99 16.21 1.02
N TYR A 136 25.89 16.26 1.99
CA TYR A 136 26.70 15.12 2.42
C TYR A 136 26.61 14.95 3.93
N PRO A 137 26.62 13.71 4.45
CA PRO A 137 26.85 13.46 5.87
C PRO A 137 28.26 13.93 6.26
N VAL A 138 28.37 14.67 7.37
CA VAL A 138 29.67 15.06 7.92
C VAL A 138 30.30 13.84 8.58
N SER A 139 31.56 13.55 8.28
CA SER A 139 32.23 12.35 8.78
C SER A 139 32.75 12.52 10.20
N SER A 140 32.92 13.76 10.67
CA SER A 140 33.47 14.08 11.98
C SER A 140 32.59 15.07 12.72
N ALA A 141 32.53 14.93 14.05
CA ALA A 141 31.86 15.92 14.88
C ALA A 141 32.50 17.30 14.71
N TRP A 142 31.65 18.32 14.72
CA TRP A 142 31.98 19.74 14.65
C TRP A 142 31.11 20.48 15.65
N SER A 143 31.49 21.71 15.96
CA SER A 143 30.81 22.54 16.95
C SER A 143 30.37 23.87 16.32
N GLU A 144 29.18 24.34 16.67
CA GLU A 144 28.78 25.72 16.41
C GLU A 144 29.38 26.65 17.48
N ASP A 145 29.65 27.89 17.09
CA ASP A 145 29.88 28.97 18.05
C ASP A 145 28.55 29.66 18.41
N THR A 146 28.26 29.79 19.70
CA THR A 146 27.07 30.51 20.18
C THR A 146 27.21 32.03 20.13
N SER A 147 28.40 32.54 19.83
CA SER A 147 28.65 33.98 19.75
C SER A 147 28.03 34.56 18.48
N LYS A 148 26.85 35.19 18.63
CA LYS A 148 26.17 35.89 17.54
C LYS A 148 27.06 37.01 17.01
N SER A 149 27.57 36.88 15.78
CA SER A 149 28.15 38.03 15.09
C SER A 149 27.04 39.05 14.81
N ALA A 150 27.10 40.20 15.48
CA ALA A 150 25.98 41.14 15.59
C ALA A 150 25.66 41.95 14.32
N THR A 151 26.29 41.70 13.16
CA THR A 151 25.99 42.44 11.93
C THR A 151 26.11 41.60 10.66
N PRO A 152 25.07 41.57 9.80
CA PRO A 152 25.18 41.12 8.41
C PRO A 152 26.18 42.03 7.69
N GLY A 153 27.25 41.45 7.15
CA GLY A 153 28.31 42.19 6.48
C GLY A 153 27.82 42.99 5.28
N GLY A 154 27.65 44.30 5.48
CA GLY A 154 27.63 45.32 4.43
C GLY A 154 28.92 46.12 4.48
N GLY A 155 29.93 45.70 3.70
CA GLY A 155 31.13 46.49 3.41
C GLY A 155 32.15 46.61 4.55
N GLY A 156 33.18 45.76 4.53
CA GLY A 156 34.44 45.99 5.25
C GLY A 156 34.48 45.48 6.69
N GLN A 157 34.92 44.23 6.86
CA GLN A 157 35.40 43.61 8.11
C GLN A 157 34.39 43.49 9.26
N ALA A 158 33.40 42.62 9.10
CA ALA A 158 32.86 41.84 10.22
C ALA A 158 33.14 40.37 9.91
N HIS A 159 34.41 40.01 10.05
CA HIS A 159 34.85 38.63 9.97
C HIS A 159 34.27 37.86 11.16
N GLY A 160 34.01 36.57 10.97
CA GLY A 160 33.53 35.69 12.03
C GLY A 160 34.38 35.77 13.31
N VAL A 161 33.92 35.17 14.41
CA VAL A 161 34.70 35.24 15.66
C VAL A 161 36.00 34.46 15.48
N LEU A 162 37.12 35.09 15.85
CA LEU A 162 38.44 34.47 15.80
C LEU A 162 38.43 33.18 16.63
N CYS A 163 38.94 32.12 16.02
CA CYS A 163 38.88 30.79 16.60
C CYS A 163 39.55 30.69 17.99
N THR A 164 40.55 31.51 18.29
CA THR A 164 41.25 31.51 19.60
C THR A 164 40.39 31.83 20.83
N GLY A 165 39.14 32.29 20.65
CA GLY A 165 38.19 32.55 21.74
C GLY A 165 36.80 31.97 21.50
N SER A 166 36.68 31.01 20.57
CA SER A 166 35.41 30.45 20.11
C SER A 166 35.39 28.93 20.30
N THR A 167 34.24 28.31 20.12
CA THR A 167 34.08 26.84 20.01
C THR A 167 33.76 26.39 18.59
N GLY A 168 33.51 27.31 17.67
CA GLY A 168 32.90 27.01 16.38
C GLY A 168 33.81 26.35 15.34
N VAL A 169 33.19 25.95 14.24
CA VAL A 169 33.82 25.41 13.04
C VAL A 169 34.42 26.52 12.17
N THR A 170 35.53 26.24 11.51
CA THR A 170 36.17 27.12 10.52
C THR A 170 36.52 26.34 9.25
N TRP A 171 37.09 27.02 8.24
CA TRP A 171 37.58 26.35 7.03
C TRP A 171 38.67 25.31 7.32
N LEU A 172 39.50 25.51 8.34
CA LEU A 172 40.63 24.63 8.66
C LEU A 172 40.36 23.72 9.86
N ARG A 173 39.35 24.02 10.67
CA ARG A 173 39.11 23.36 11.96
C ARG A 173 37.66 22.94 12.14
N ARG A 174 37.47 21.78 12.79
CA ARG A 174 36.14 21.24 13.15
C ARG A 174 35.57 21.94 14.38
N ASP A 175 36.48 22.35 15.26
CA ASP A 175 36.23 23.16 16.43
C ASP A 175 37.50 23.95 16.74
N CYS A 176 37.31 24.97 17.57
CA CYS A 176 38.37 25.86 17.97
C CYS A 176 39.22 25.39 19.15
N SER A 177 38.98 24.17 19.65
CA SER A 177 39.68 23.61 20.80
C SER A 177 41.00 22.92 20.45
N SER A 178 41.12 22.36 19.23
CA SER A 178 42.37 21.91 18.61
C SER A 178 42.16 21.03 17.37
N ASN A 179 40.91 20.61 17.07
CA ASN A 179 40.65 19.62 16.03
C ASN A 179 40.63 20.24 14.61
N SER A 180 41.48 19.73 13.73
CA SER A 180 41.55 20.15 12.32
C SER A 180 40.75 19.23 11.40
N TRP A 181 40.29 19.79 10.28
CA TRP A 181 39.81 18.97 9.16
C TRP A 181 40.98 18.21 8.52
N SER A 182 40.72 16.99 8.05
CA SER A 182 41.67 16.24 7.23
C SER A 182 41.82 16.89 5.85
N THR A 183 40.71 17.40 5.30
CA THR A 183 40.70 18.23 4.09
C THR A 183 40.07 19.60 4.39
N ALA A 184 40.77 20.68 4.00
CA ALA A 184 40.26 22.02 4.21
C ALA A 184 38.84 22.20 3.61
N GLY A 185 37.96 22.80 4.40
CA GLY A 185 36.57 23.02 4.07
C GLY A 185 35.61 21.88 4.45
N GLY A 186 36.03 20.95 5.33
CA GLY A 186 35.16 19.93 5.91
C GLY A 186 35.51 18.49 5.53
N ASP A 187 35.36 17.57 6.50
CA ASP A 187 35.44 16.11 6.29
C ASP A 187 34.04 15.52 6.11
N PHE A 188 33.74 15.03 4.91
CA PHE A 188 32.44 14.44 4.54
C PHE A 188 32.66 13.28 3.56
N GLY A 189 31.74 12.32 3.57
CA GLY A 189 31.86 11.10 2.75
C GLY A 189 31.59 11.34 1.26
N SER A 190 31.90 10.33 0.43
CA SER A 190 31.54 10.33 -1.00
C SER A 190 30.05 10.06 -1.25
N GLN A 191 29.31 9.59 -0.24
CA GLN A 191 27.88 9.33 -0.34
C GLN A 191 27.10 10.65 -0.32
N ILE A 192 26.38 10.91 -1.40
CA ILE A 192 25.47 12.05 -1.52
C ILE A 192 24.19 11.70 -0.75
N ALA A 193 23.84 12.50 0.26
CA ALA A 193 22.58 12.37 0.97
C ALA A 193 21.42 12.92 0.13
N ALA A 194 21.64 14.03 -0.59
CA ALA A 194 20.66 14.65 -1.47
C ALA A 194 21.33 15.57 -2.52
N THR A 195 20.61 15.85 -3.61
CA THR A 195 20.94 16.92 -4.55
C THR A 195 19.67 17.69 -4.89
N SER A 196 19.76 19.01 -4.94
CA SER A 196 18.68 19.89 -5.41
C SER A 196 19.27 21.06 -6.19
N VAL A 197 18.43 21.79 -6.92
CA VAL A 197 18.81 23.07 -7.52
C VAL A 197 18.25 24.15 -6.64
N ALA A 198 19.10 25.08 -6.19
CA ALA A 198 18.62 26.21 -5.41
C ALA A 198 17.58 26.99 -6.23
N ALA A 199 16.40 27.23 -5.69
CA ALA A 199 15.35 27.94 -6.40
C ALA A 199 15.75 29.41 -6.62
N THR A 200 15.29 30.00 -7.72
CA THR A 200 15.52 31.44 -8.01
C THR A 200 14.88 32.32 -6.93
N ASN A 201 13.70 31.91 -6.44
CA ASN A 201 12.95 32.47 -5.32
C ASN A 201 12.19 31.32 -4.64
N GLY A 202 12.05 31.36 -3.31
CA GLY A 202 11.32 30.34 -2.54
C GLY A 202 12.21 29.25 -1.94
N ASP A 203 11.58 28.39 -1.14
CA ASP A 203 12.27 27.36 -0.37
C ASP A 203 12.90 26.28 -1.25
N VAL A 204 14.01 25.71 -0.77
CA VAL A 204 14.73 24.62 -1.44
C VAL A 204 14.62 23.38 -0.59
N THR A 205 14.14 22.29 -1.17
CA THR A 205 13.98 21.02 -0.49
C THR A 205 15.01 19.98 -0.93
N PHE A 206 15.41 19.13 0.01
CA PHE A 206 16.38 18.06 -0.16
C PHE A 206 15.82 16.78 0.47
N ASN A 207 15.70 15.71 -0.32
CA ASN A 207 15.35 14.39 0.22
C ASN A 207 16.59 13.75 0.85
N VAL A 208 16.67 13.81 2.18
CA VAL A 208 17.76 13.26 2.99
C VAL A 208 17.36 11.96 3.71
N GLN A 209 16.33 11.26 3.21
CA GLN A 209 15.78 10.03 3.81
C GLN A 209 16.87 8.99 4.09
N SER A 210 17.78 8.78 3.14
CA SER A 210 18.84 7.76 3.28
C SER A 210 19.79 8.05 4.45
N PHE A 211 20.11 9.33 4.70
CA PHE A 211 20.92 9.74 5.85
C PHE A 211 20.19 9.49 7.16
N VAL A 212 18.93 9.93 7.28
CA VAL A 212 18.13 9.74 8.49
C VAL A 212 17.91 8.25 8.78
N GLN A 213 17.66 7.44 7.75
CA GLN A 213 17.55 5.98 7.88
C GLN A 213 18.87 5.34 8.37
N ALA A 214 20.02 5.78 7.85
CA ALA A 214 21.31 5.26 8.29
C ALA A 214 21.62 5.64 9.76
N VAL A 215 21.22 6.85 10.18
CA VAL A 215 21.30 7.27 11.59
C VAL A 215 20.38 6.41 12.46
N ALA A 216 19.12 6.22 12.06
CA ALA A 216 18.16 5.39 12.79
C ALA A 216 18.66 3.92 12.90
N ASN A 217 19.32 3.41 11.86
CA ASN A 217 19.91 2.06 11.86
C ASN A 217 21.20 1.95 12.69
N GLY A 218 21.76 3.07 13.17
CA GLY A 218 23.05 3.11 13.85
C GLY A 218 24.26 2.86 12.95
N THR A 219 24.09 2.87 11.62
CA THR A 219 25.19 2.68 10.66
C THR A 219 25.89 3.99 10.30
N GLN A 220 25.29 5.13 10.67
CA GLN A 220 25.84 6.47 10.47
C GLN A 220 25.74 7.27 11.79
N THR A 221 26.84 7.83 12.26
CA THR A 221 26.82 8.78 13.39
C THR A 221 26.18 10.11 12.94
N ASN A 222 25.31 10.69 13.76
CA ASN A 222 24.69 11.99 13.51
C ASN A 222 25.66 13.16 13.83
N ASN A 223 26.62 13.40 12.94
CA ASN A 223 27.47 14.58 12.97
C ASN A 223 26.88 15.75 12.15
N GLY A 224 25.63 15.64 11.70
CA GLY A 224 24.99 16.61 10.83
C GLY A 224 25.35 16.46 9.35
N LEU A 225 25.01 17.50 8.59
CA LEU A 225 25.08 17.58 7.13
C LEU A 225 25.94 18.77 6.73
N ILE A 226 26.73 18.60 5.66
CA ILE A 226 27.41 19.71 4.96
C ILE A 226 26.74 19.93 3.60
N LEU A 227 26.46 21.19 3.29
CA LEU A 227 25.88 21.62 2.03
C LEU A 227 26.88 22.46 1.25
N LYS A 228 26.99 22.17 -0.03
CA LYS A 228 27.93 22.83 -0.95
C LYS A 228 27.40 22.88 -2.36
N ALA A 229 27.86 23.86 -3.13
CA ALA A 229 27.57 23.88 -4.55
C ALA A 229 28.23 22.67 -5.23
N PHE A 230 27.55 22.11 -6.22
CA PHE A 230 28.07 21.07 -7.10
C PHE A 230 29.32 21.57 -7.83
N ASN A 231 29.26 22.82 -8.29
CA ASN A 231 30.38 23.51 -8.91
C ASN A 231 30.78 24.71 -8.05
N GLU A 232 31.85 24.58 -7.29
CA GLU A 232 32.42 25.65 -6.45
C GLU A 232 33.43 26.52 -7.23
N ALA A 233 33.51 26.40 -8.55
CA ALA A 233 34.42 27.18 -9.40
C ALA A 233 33.73 28.32 -10.18
N VAL A 234 32.40 28.46 -10.01
CA VAL A 234 31.61 29.52 -10.67
C VAL A 234 30.90 30.35 -9.63
N ASP A 235 30.74 31.66 -9.91
CA ASP A 235 29.98 32.52 -9.01
C ASP A 235 28.53 32.03 -9.01
N ASN A 236 28.08 31.53 -7.87
CA ASN A 236 26.75 30.92 -7.69
C ASN A 236 26.29 30.97 -6.23
N VAL A 237 26.83 31.89 -5.42
CA VAL A 237 26.49 31.95 -3.99
C VAL A 237 24.98 32.15 -3.76
N ARG A 238 24.46 31.49 -2.74
CA ARG A 238 23.09 31.64 -2.22
C ARG A 238 23.10 31.80 -0.71
N LEU A 239 22.12 32.56 -0.22
CA LEU A 239 21.85 32.74 1.21
C LEU A 239 20.59 32.01 1.60
N PHE A 240 20.65 31.40 2.76
CA PHE A 240 19.49 30.81 3.41
C PHE A 240 19.39 31.32 4.83
N GLU A 241 18.18 31.31 5.36
CA GLU A 241 17.92 31.62 6.76
C GLU A 241 18.66 30.63 7.68
N ALA A 242 19.25 31.15 8.77
CA ALA A 242 19.92 30.39 9.81
C ALA A 242 18.97 30.08 11.00
N THR A 243 19.44 29.30 11.98
CA THR A 243 18.66 29.05 13.21
C THR A 243 18.45 30.37 13.97
N GLY A 244 17.23 30.56 14.50
CA GLY A 244 16.85 31.76 15.24
C GLY A 244 16.40 32.94 14.37
N ASN A 245 16.24 32.75 13.05
CA ASN A 245 15.53 33.67 12.17
C ASN A 245 14.08 33.21 11.91
N THR A 246 13.36 33.88 11.00
CA THR A 246 11.91 33.71 10.78
C THR A 246 11.55 32.32 10.23
N ASN A 247 12.35 31.79 9.31
CA ASN A 247 12.14 30.48 8.67
C ASN A 247 13.43 29.64 8.73
N PRO A 248 13.82 29.13 9.92
CA PRO A 248 15.07 28.40 10.09
C PRO A 248 15.09 27.10 9.27
N PRO A 249 16.28 26.49 9.08
CA PRO A 249 16.37 25.18 8.44
C PRO A 249 15.49 24.13 9.14
N GLU A 250 14.60 23.50 8.39
CA GLU A 250 13.61 22.55 8.91
C GLU A 250 13.80 21.17 8.27
N LEU A 251 13.72 20.12 9.07
CA LEU A 251 13.72 18.74 8.64
C LEU A 251 12.39 18.07 9.03
N SER A 252 11.59 17.73 8.03
CA SER A 252 10.36 16.94 8.21
C SER A 252 10.66 15.46 7.93
N VAL A 253 10.47 14.61 8.93
CA VAL A 253 10.72 13.16 8.86
C VAL A 253 9.42 12.41 9.06
N VAL A 254 9.11 11.50 8.14
CA VAL A 254 8.00 10.55 8.27
C VAL A 254 8.57 9.15 8.45
N TYR A 255 8.22 8.48 9.55
CA TYR A 255 8.74 7.16 9.87
C TYR A 255 7.70 6.27 10.57
N THR A 256 7.92 4.97 10.53
CA THR A 256 7.23 3.98 11.37
C THR A 256 8.21 3.40 12.38
N ARG A 257 7.73 3.10 13.58
CA ARG A 257 8.55 2.45 14.61
C ARG A 257 8.81 0.99 14.25
N LYS A 258 9.85 0.40 14.83
CA LYS A 258 10.10 -1.03 14.67
C LYS A 258 9.04 -1.82 15.46
N ASN A 259 8.64 -2.96 14.92
CA ASN A 259 7.78 -3.89 15.62
C ASN A 259 8.44 -4.32 16.95
N GLY A 260 7.72 -4.17 18.06
CA GLY A 260 8.19 -4.42 19.42
C GLY A 260 8.82 -3.23 20.15
N ASP A 261 8.94 -2.05 19.52
CA ASP A 261 9.42 -0.85 20.20
C ASP A 261 8.45 -0.37 21.28
N ALA A 262 8.96 0.19 22.38
CA ALA A 262 8.11 0.77 23.42
C ALA A 262 7.33 1.98 22.90
N CYS A 263 6.03 2.09 23.21
CA CYS A 263 5.24 3.29 22.96
C CYS A 263 5.56 4.34 24.04
N THR A 264 5.60 5.62 23.67
CA THR A 264 6.06 6.73 24.53
C THR A 264 4.97 7.75 24.88
N VAL A 265 3.84 7.78 24.18
CA VAL A 265 2.70 8.69 24.47
C VAL A 265 1.36 8.08 24.10
N ASP A 266 0.29 8.44 24.82
CA ASP A 266 -1.08 7.91 24.63
C ASP A 266 -1.67 8.22 23.24
N ALA A 267 -1.21 9.29 22.58
CA ALA A 267 -1.63 9.62 21.21
C ALA A 267 -1.24 8.54 20.18
N GLN A 268 -0.33 7.61 20.54
CA GLN A 268 0.04 6.48 19.69
C GLN A 268 -0.99 5.34 19.76
N CYS A 269 -1.91 5.37 20.74
CA CYS A 269 -2.93 4.34 20.97
C CYS A 269 -4.15 4.48 20.06
N THR A 270 -4.34 5.64 19.40
CA THR A 270 -5.49 5.87 18.51
C THR A 270 -5.27 5.35 17.09
N SER A 271 -4.19 4.60 16.87
CA SER A 271 -3.66 4.28 15.54
C SER A 271 -3.68 2.79 15.20
N ASN A 272 -4.20 1.93 16.09
CA ASN A 272 -4.04 0.47 16.08
C ASN A 272 -2.58 0.00 15.99
N SER A 273 -1.60 0.90 16.14
CA SER A 273 -0.17 0.60 15.99
C SER A 273 0.53 0.34 17.33
N CYS A 274 -0.15 0.55 18.45
CA CYS A 274 0.34 0.30 19.81
C CYS A 274 -0.67 -0.56 20.55
N VAL A 275 -0.23 -1.70 21.08
CA VAL A 275 -1.06 -2.55 21.95
C VAL A 275 -0.41 -2.74 23.30
N ASP A 276 -1.25 -2.96 24.30
CA ASP A 276 -0.80 -3.41 25.60
C ASP A 276 -0.49 -4.91 25.59
N VAL A 277 -0.08 -5.45 26.74
CA VAL A 277 0.26 -6.88 26.87
C VAL A 277 -0.94 -7.84 26.72
N ASN A 278 -2.14 -7.29 26.69
CA ASN A 278 -3.40 -8.01 26.52
C ASN A 278 -4.00 -7.81 25.12
N GLY A 279 -3.33 -7.07 24.22
CA GLY A 279 -3.80 -6.81 22.87
C GLY A 279 -4.89 -5.72 22.76
N LEU A 280 -5.08 -4.91 23.80
CA LEU A 280 -6.01 -3.78 23.80
C LEU A 280 -5.28 -2.48 23.41
N ASP A 281 -6.00 -1.54 22.77
CA ASP A 281 -5.51 -0.18 22.55
C ASP A 281 -5.09 0.44 23.88
N CYS A 282 -3.86 0.96 23.92
CA CYS A 282 -3.21 1.51 25.10
C CYS A 282 -3.89 2.79 25.69
N ALA A 283 -5.12 3.09 25.28
CA ALA A 283 -5.89 4.30 25.58
C ALA A 283 -6.26 4.49 27.07
N THR A 284 -5.93 3.55 27.96
CA THR A 284 -6.21 3.67 29.40
C THR A 284 -4.94 3.57 30.26
N GLY A 285 -4.07 4.57 30.17
CA GLY A 285 -3.04 4.83 31.17
C GLY A 285 -1.97 3.75 31.30
N GLY A 286 -1.51 3.19 30.17
CA GLY A 286 -0.51 2.14 30.11
C GLY A 286 0.89 2.62 30.49
N GLY A 287 1.17 2.68 31.79
CA GLY A 287 2.54 2.79 32.30
C GLY A 287 3.42 1.65 31.76
N GLY A 288 4.40 1.99 30.93
CA GLY A 288 5.63 1.22 30.69
C GLY A 288 5.56 -0.10 29.90
N SER A 289 4.38 -0.62 29.51
CA SER A 289 4.29 -1.96 28.89
C SER A 289 3.61 -2.03 27.52
N CYS A 290 3.39 -0.88 26.87
CA CYS A 290 2.85 -0.81 25.52
C CYS A 290 3.95 -0.96 24.47
N VAL A 291 3.72 -1.81 23.47
CA VAL A 291 4.66 -2.04 22.36
C VAL A 291 4.01 -1.78 21.01
N CYS A 292 4.81 -1.24 20.09
CA CYS A 292 4.41 -1.00 18.71
C CYS A 292 4.25 -2.34 18.01
N CYS A 293 3.13 -2.51 17.32
CA CYS A 293 2.77 -3.77 16.70
C CYS A 293 2.03 -3.49 15.41
N SER A 294 2.54 -4.00 14.29
CA SER A 294 1.92 -3.81 12.99
C SER A 294 1.61 -5.17 12.38
N ALA A 295 0.31 -5.45 12.20
CA ALA A 295 -0.18 -6.68 11.56
C ALA A 295 0.41 -6.88 10.16
N ALA A 296 0.71 -5.79 9.44
CA ALA A 296 1.30 -5.80 8.10
C ALA A 296 2.74 -6.33 8.03
N THR A 297 3.43 -6.53 9.17
CA THR A 297 4.85 -6.96 9.20
C THR A 297 5.01 -8.45 9.51
N CYS A 298 3.96 -9.11 9.98
CA CYS A 298 3.99 -10.56 10.17
C CYS A 298 3.78 -11.27 8.83
N SER A 299 4.47 -12.40 8.63
CA SER A 299 4.62 -13.08 7.34
C SER A 299 3.37 -13.89 6.90
N GLY A 300 2.19 -13.62 7.48
CA GLY A 300 0.93 -14.24 7.06
C GLY A 300 -0.22 -14.12 8.07
N ASP A 301 -1.42 -14.50 7.62
CA ASP A 301 -2.70 -14.36 8.34
C ASP A 301 -2.81 -15.22 9.62
N CYS A 302 -1.84 -16.12 9.84
CA CYS A 302 -1.74 -16.94 11.03
C CYS A 302 -0.65 -16.49 12.00
N GLN A 303 -0.17 -15.25 11.89
CA GLN A 303 0.69 -14.65 12.89
C GLN A 303 0.04 -13.44 13.54
N SER A 304 0.43 -13.21 14.78
CA SER A 304 0.13 -11.98 15.49
C SER A 304 1.34 -11.60 16.33
N CYS A 305 1.63 -10.30 16.39
CA CYS A 305 2.64 -9.76 17.28
C CYS A 305 2.04 -9.32 18.64
N HIS A 306 0.74 -9.56 18.87
CA HIS A 306 -0.02 -9.05 20.03
C HIS A 306 -0.46 -10.19 20.97
N LEU A 307 0.11 -11.39 20.82
CA LEU A 307 -0.24 -12.53 21.66
C LEU A 307 0.33 -12.32 23.07
N SER A 308 -0.47 -12.59 24.09
CA SER A 308 -0.03 -12.53 25.49
C SER A 308 1.22 -13.40 25.68
N GLY A 309 2.27 -12.83 26.27
CA GLY A 309 3.57 -13.50 26.44
C GLY A 309 4.49 -13.48 25.21
N SER A 310 4.08 -12.90 24.09
CA SER A 310 4.91 -12.71 22.88
C SER A 310 4.66 -11.37 22.20
N VAL A 311 4.26 -10.37 22.99
CA VAL A 311 3.93 -9.02 22.52
C VAL A 311 5.16 -8.38 21.86
N GLY A 312 4.98 -7.78 20.69
CA GLY A 312 6.07 -7.21 19.88
C GLY A 312 6.86 -8.23 19.06
N THR A 313 6.57 -9.54 19.16
CA THR A 313 7.23 -10.60 18.37
C THR A 313 6.20 -11.34 17.54
N CYS A 314 6.33 -11.34 16.20
CA CYS A 314 5.45 -12.11 15.34
C CYS A 314 5.53 -13.59 15.70
N THR A 315 4.43 -14.10 16.25
CA THR A 315 4.31 -15.47 16.74
C THR A 315 3.08 -16.10 16.10
N ASN A 316 3.13 -17.40 15.83
CA ASN A 316 1.98 -18.09 15.24
C ASN A 316 0.78 -18.01 16.18
N ARG A 317 -0.39 -17.65 15.64
CA ARG A 317 -1.67 -17.69 16.35
C ARG A 317 -1.93 -19.13 16.79
N PRO A 318 -2.60 -19.34 17.94
CA PRO A 318 -2.93 -20.68 18.41
C PRO A 318 -3.65 -21.52 17.35
N ALA A 319 -3.51 -22.85 17.44
CA ALA A 319 -4.31 -23.76 16.62
C ALA A 319 -5.81 -23.47 16.80
N SER A 320 -6.61 -23.73 15.76
CA SER A 320 -8.05 -23.44 15.71
C SER A 320 -8.43 -21.95 15.73
N THR A 321 -7.48 -21.03 15.56
CA THR A 321 -7.81 -19.61 15.36
C THR A 321 -8.23 -19.40 13.92
N GLU A 322 -9.44 -18.89 13.67
CA GLU A 322 -9.94 -18.65 12.31
C GLU A 322 -9.07 -17.62 11.58
N CYS A 323 -8.61 -17.98 10.38
CA CYS A 323 -7.77 -17.15 9.53
C CYS A 323 -8.39 -16.84 8.17
N ARG A 324 -9.32 -17.68 7.70
CA ARG A 324 -10.17 -17.36 6.56
C ARG A 324 -11.61 -17.76 6.88
N PRO A 325 -12.55 -16.81 6.93
CA PRO A 325 -13.97 -17.12 7.10
C PRO A 325 -14.52 -17.80 5.84
N ALA A 326 -15.57 -18.59 6.02
CA ALA A 326 -16.31 -19.16 4.91
C ALA A 326 -16.97 -18.04 4.06
N ALA A 327 -16.67 -18.01 2.77
CA ALA A 327 -17.19 -17.08 1.77
C ALA A 327 -18.48 -17.57 1.07
N GLY A 328 -19.17 -18.57 1.63
CA GLY A 328 -20.44 -19.08 1.13
C GLY A 328 -20.89 -20.37 1.83
N THR A 329 -22.09 -20.85 1.53
CA THR A 329 -22.67 -22.04 2.20
C THR A 329 -21.88 -23.33 1.95
N CYS A 330 -21.18 -23.39 0.81
CA CYS A 330 -20.33 -24.49 0.37
C CYS A 330 -18.83 -24.27 0.64
N ASP A 331 -18.49 -23.19 1.33
CA ASP A 331 -17.11 -22.87 1.71
C ASP A 331 -16.83 -23.35 3.14
N ALA A 332 -15.67 -23.96 3.38
CA ALA A 332 -15.23 -24.24 4.75
C ALA A 332 -14.44 -23.03 5.26
N ALA A 333 -14.54 -22.73 6.56
CA ALA A 333 -13.62 -21.78 7.17
C ALA A 333 -12.27 -22.47 7.42
N GLU A 334 -11.17 -21.76 7.21
CA GLU A 334 -9.84 -22.24 7.56
C GLU A 334 -9.35 -21.67 8.88
N PHE A 335 -8.63 -22.53 9.60
CA PHE A 335 -8.09 -22.23 10.91
C PHE A 335 -6.57 -22.42 10.92
N CYS A 336 -5.88 -21.58 11.69
CA CYS A 336 -4.46 -21.71 11.94
C CYS A 336 -4.12 -23.05 12.57
N THR A 337 -2.95 -23.59 12.21
CA THR A 337 -2.45 -24.86 12.74
C THR A 337 -1.66 -24.70 14.05
N GLY A 338 -1.37 -23.47 14.47
CA GLY A 338 -0.46 -23.19 15.60
C GLY A 338 1.03 -23.28 15.27
N SER A 339 1.38 -23.88 14.13
CA SER A 339 2.77 -24.13 13.72
C SER A 339 3.16 -23.42 12.41
N SER A 340 2.17 -22.95 11.64
CA SER A 340 2.36 -22.22 10.39
C SER A 340 2.06 -20.74 10.55
N SER A 341 2.83 -19.89 9.84
CA SER A 341 2.58 -18.46 9.76
C SER A 341 1.47 -18.09 8.76
N THR A 342 1.17 -18.97 7.82
CA THR A 342 0.16 -18.76 6.78
C THR A 342 -1.08 -19.60 7.07
N CYS A 343 -2.25 -19.05 6.72
CA CYS A 343 -3.50 -19.79 6.73
C CYS A 343 -3.41 -21.00 5.78
N PRO A 344 -4.02 -22.15 6.11
CA PRO A 344 -4.12 -23.27 5.17
C PRO A 344 -4.72 -22.88 3.82
N SER A 345 -4.49 -23.75 2.82
CA SER A 345 -5.13 -23.60 1.51
C SER A 345 -6.66 -23.58 1.66
N ASP A 346 -7.30 -22.82 0.79
CA ASP A 346 -8.76 -22.67 0.75
C ASP A 346 -9.46 -24.00 0.41
N VAL A 347 -10.32 -24.50 1.31
CA VAL A 347 -10.99 -25.79 1.19
C VAL A 347 -12.50 -25.61 1.03
N LYS A 348 -13.06 -26.22 -0.02
CA LYS A 348 -14.51 -26.29 -0.22
C LYS A 348 -15.11 -27.48 0.50
N LYS A 349 -16.37 -27.34 0.92
CA LYS A 349 -17.14 -28.46 1.45
C LYS A 349 -17.31 -29.53 0.36
N SER A 350 -17.40 -30.79 0.79
CA SER A 350 -17.51 -31.94 -0.10
C SER A 350 -18.73 -31.86 -1.02
N ALA A 351 -18.66 -32.52 -2.18
CA ALA A 351 -19.79 -32.57 -3.12
C ALA A 351 -21.04 -33.30 -2.59
N SER A 352 -20.94 -33.96 -1.43
CA SER A 352 -22.06 -34.60 -0.73
C SER A 352 -22.70 -33.70 0.33
N THR A 353 -22.21 -32.47 0.52
CA THR A 353 -22.77 -31.55 1.50
C THR A 353 -24.01 -30.88 0.91
N GLU A 354 -25.18 -31.15 1.48
CA GLU A 354 -26.42 -30.45 1.15
C GLU A 354 -26.30 -28.96 1.52
N CYS A 355 -26.56 -28.07 0.58
CA CYS A 355 -26.47 -26.62 0.76
C CYS A 355 -27.81 -25.90 0.62
N ARG A 356 -28.81 -26.57 0.02
CA ARG A 356 -30.21 -26.16 0.08
C ARG A 356 -31.11 -27.39 0.10
N SER A 357 -32.00 -27.43 1.07
CA SER A 357 -33.02 -28.48 1.16
C SER A 357 -34.14 -28.28 0.15
N SER A 358 -34.74 -29.41 -0.26
CA SER A 358 -35.96 -29.43 -1.05
C SER A 358 -37.10 -28.67 -0.35
N ALA A 359 -37.83 -27.85 -1.10
CA ALA A 359 -39.00 -27.10 -0.65
C ALA A 359 -40.32 -27.65 -1.22
N GLY A 360 -40.33 -28.87 -1.77
CA GLY A 360 -41.53 -29.57 -2.24
C GLY A 360 -41.24 -30.71 -3.23
N ASP A 361 -42.28 -31.45 -3.60
CA ASP A 361 -42.16 -32.65 -4.46
C ASP A 361 -41.54 -32.39 -5.84
N CYS A 362 -41.60 -31.14 -6.32
CA CYS A 362 -41.04 -30.71 -7.60
C CYS A 362 -39.70 -29.97 -7.49
N ASP A 363 -39.11 -29.99 -6.30
CA ASP A 363 -37.90 -29.25 -5.97
C ASP A 363 -36.81 -30.22 -5.45
N PRO A 364 -35.78 -30.57 -6.23
CA PRO A 364 -34.65 -31.34 -5.71
C PRO A 364 -33.90 -30.56 -4.61
N ALA A 365 -33.17 -31.25 -3.73
CA ALA A 365 -32.18 -30.60 -2.89
C ALA A 365 -30.90 -30.32 -3.69
N GLU A 366 -30.20 -29.22 -3.44
CA GLU A 366 -28.86 -28.98 -4.00
C GLU A 366 -27.74 -29.32 -3.04
N PHE A 367 -26.69 -29.84 -3.63
CA PHE A 367 -25.45 -30.20 -2.96
C PHE A 367 -24.32 -29.33 -3.50
N CYS A 368 -23.34 -29.07 -2.64
CA CYS A 368 -22.12 -28.39 -3.03
C CYS A 368 -21.42 -29.12 -4.19
N THR A 369 -20.61 -28.41 -4.97
CA THR A 369 -19.88 -29.04 -6.08
C THR A 369 -18.51 -29.60 -5.68
N GLY A 370 -18.03 -29.29 -4.47
CA GLY A 370 -16.64 -29.53 -4.08
C GLY A 370 -15.63 -28.52 -4.63
N SER A 371 -16.08 -27.52 -5.38
CA SER A 371 -15.22 -26.55 -6.08
C SER A 371 -15.69 -25.10 -6.01
N SER A 372 -16.93 -24.85 -5.60
CA SER A 372 -17.55 -23.52 -5.50
C SER A 372 -17.82 -23.15 -4.04
N ASN A 373 -17.70 -21.85 -3.71
CA ASN A 373 -18.08 -21.30 -2.41
C ASN A 373 -19.61 -21.28 -2.23
N SER A 374 -20.33 -21.11 -3.34
CA SER A 374 -21.78 -21.00 -3.37
C SER A 374 -22.43 -22.33 -3.70
N CYS A 375 -23.62 -22.54 -3.13
CA CYS A 375 -24.54 -23.58 -3.56
C CYS A 375 -24.89 -23.39 -5.05
N PRO A 376 -25.09 -24.47 -5.83
CA PRO A 376 -25.65 -24.36 -7.17
C PRO A 376 -26.98 -23.60 -7.20
N SER A 377 -27.35 -23.09 -8.37
CA SER A 377 -28.65 -22.44 -8.56
C SER A 377 -29.79 -23.39 -8.23
N ASP A 378 -30.82 -22.86 -7.57
CA ASP A 378 -32.05 -23.56 -7.23
C ASP A 378 -32.68 -24.22 -8.48
N ALA A 379 -32.62 -25.56 -8.53
CA ALA A 379 -33.13 -26.33 -9.66
C ALA A 379 -34.59 -26.73 -9.41
N LYS A 380 -35.33 -26.98 -10.48
CA LYS A 380 -36.65 -27.62 -10.42
C LYS A 380 -36.63 -28.90 -11.21
N TYR A 381 -37.36 -29.91 -10.74
CA TYR A 381 -37.59 -31.09 -11.54
C TYR A 381 -38.31 -30.69 -12.85
N THR A 382 -37.87 -31.28 -13.96
CA THR A 382 -38.40 -31.00 -15.29
C THR A 382 -39.84 -31.47 -15.46
N SER A 383 -40.49 -31.08 -16.56
CA SER A 383 -41.86 -31.50 -16.88
C SER A 383 -42.06 -32.99 -17.16
N SER A 384 -41.00 -33.78 -17.08
CA SER A 384 -41.04 -35.25 -17.14
C SER A 384 -41.03 -35.93 -15.76
N HIS A 385 -40.84 -35.18 -14.67
CA HIS A 385 -40.83 -35.74 -13.33
C HIS A 385 -42.26 -35.88 -12.80
N THR A 386 -42.69 -37.10 -12.55
CA THR A 386 -43.97 -37.40 -11.90
C THR A 386 -43.85 -37.18 -10.40
N CYS A 387 -44.49 -36.12 -9.90
CA CYS A 387 -44.51 -35.79 -8.46
C CYS A 387 -45.66 -36.47 -7.73
N ARG A 388 -46.72 -36.86 -8.44
CA ARG A 388 -47.80 -37.69 -7.91
C ARG A 388 -48.23 -38.70 -8.95
N VAL A 389 -48.25 -39.97 -8.56
CA VAL A 389 -48.67 -41.07 -9.43
C VAL A 389 -50.19 -41.17 -9.46
N ALA A 390 -50.74 -41.59 -10.60
CA ALA A 390 -52.17 -41.86 -10.73
C ALA A 390 -52.61 -42.99 -9.78
N SER A 391 -53.69 -42.74 -9.05
CA SER A 391 -54.32 -43.58 -8.02
C SER A 391 -55.61 -44.28 -8.48
N GLY A 392 -55.90 -44.27 -9.79
CA GLY A 392 -57.04 -44.93 -10.39
C GLY A 392 -57.08 -44.73 -11.91
N ALA A 393 -57.96 -45.47 -12.60
CA ALA A 393 -58.09 -45.39 -14.07
C ALA A 393 -58.65 -44.04 -14.57
N CYS A 394 -59.27 -43.25 -13.69
CA CYS A 394 -59.73 -41.88 -13.96
C CYS A 394 -58.88 -40.83 -13.23
N ASP A 395 -57.71 -41.20 -12.72
CA ASP A 395 -56.77 -40.28 -12.10
C ASP A 395 -55.67 -39.91 -13.09
N VAL A 396 -55.28 -38.65 -13.13
CA VAL A 396 -54.13 -38.20 -13.94
C VAL A 396 -52.90 -38.24 -13.04
N ALA A 397 -51.74 -38.62 -13.57
CA ALA A 397 -50.48 -38.47 -12.84
C ALA A 397 -50.01 -37.01 -12.98
N GLU A 398 -49.76 -36.32 -11.87
CA GLU A 398 -49.23 -34.98 -11.90
C GLU A 398 -47.72 -34.99 -12.15
N VAL A 399 -47.32 -34.20 -13.14
CA VAL A 399 -45.92 -33.92 -13.43
C VAL A 399 -45.57 -32.51 -13.00
N CYS A 400 -44.32 -32.31 -12.62
CA CYS A 400 -43.81 -30.98 -12.36
C CYS A 400 -43.92 -30.09 -13.60
N ASN A 401 -43.87 -28.78 -13.43
CA ASN A 401 -43.94 -27.83 -14.56
C ASN A 401 -42.57 -27.24 -14.91
N GLY A 402 -41.49 -27.64 -14.22
CA GLY A 402 -40.15 -27.07 -14.40
C GLY A 402 -39.94 -25.69 -13.77
N SER A 403 -40.88 -25.18 -12.96
CA SER A 403 -40.77 -23.84 -12.36
C SER A 403 -41.32 -23.73 -10.92
N SER A 404 -42.23 -24.61 -10.52
CA SER A 404 -42.86 -24.64 -9.21
C SER A 404 -42.18 -25.66 -8.28
N ASN A 405 -42.10 -25.34 -6.99
CA ASN A 405 -41.64 -26.29 -5.96
C ASN A 405 -42.69 -27.35 -5.63
N THR A 406 -43.97 -27.01 -5.77
CA THR A 406 -45.08 -27.89 -5.42
C THR A 406 -45.59 -28.62 -6.65
N CYS A 407 -45.99 -29.88 -6.44
CA CYS A 407 -46.75 -30.65 -7.40
C CYS A 407 -48.07 -29.91 -7.77
N PRO A 408 -48.53 -29.95 -9.02
CA PRO A 408 -49.85 -29.45 -9.39
C PRO A 408 -50.99 -30.01 -8.53
N ALA A 409 -52.13 -29.33 -8.56
CA ALA A 409 -53.33 -29.83 -7.90
C ALA A 409 -53.75 -31.19 -8.50
N ASP A 410 -54.27 -32.05 -7.64
CA ASP A 410 -54.71 -33.40 -7.98
C ASP A 410 -55.78 -33.39 -9.06
N GLY A 411 -55.45 -33.94 -10.23
CA GLY A 411 -56.27 -33.90 -11.43
C GLY A 411 -56.98 -35.22 -11.68
N VAL A 412 -58.28 -35.16 -11.93
CA VAL A 412 -59.04 -36.28 -12.48
C VAL A 412 -59.10 -36.18 -14.01
N ALA A 413 -59.17 -37.32 -14.67
CA ALA A 413 -59.33 -37.38 -16.12
C ALA A 413 -60.64 -36.69 -16.53
N SER A 414 -60.62 -36.00 -17.69
CA SER A 414 -61.77 -35.22 -18.16
C SER A 414 -63.01 -36.09 -18.35
N ALA A 415 -64.19 -35.49 -18.17
CA ALA A 415 -65.45 -36.18 -18.39
C ALA A 415 -65.51 -36.74 -19.82
N GLY A 416 -65.84 -38.02 -19.96
CA GLY A 416 -65.82 -38.73 -21.24
C GLY A 416 -64.53 -39.49 -21.56
N THR A 417 -63.45 -39.35 -20.76
CA THR A 417 -62.24 -40.16 -20.93
C THR A 417 -62.58 -41.63 -20.64
N THR A 418 -62.35 -42.52 -21.61
CA THR A 418 -62.59 -43.97 -21.42
C THR A 418 -61.63 -44.54 -20.39
N CYS A 419 -62.18 -45.05 -19.29
CA CYS A 419 -61.41 -45.68 -18.20
C CYS A 419 -61.51 -47.20 -18.20
N ARG A 420 -62.55 -47.74 -18.83
CA ARG A 420 -62.68 -49.15 -19.18
C ARG A 420 -63.31 -49.22 -20.57
N ALA A 421 -62.64 -49.94 -21.46
CA ALA A 421 -63.15 -50.15 -22.81
C ALA A 421 -64.22 -51.24 -22.78
N ASP A 422 -65.18 -51.18 -23.72
CA ASP A 422 -66.10 -52.29 -23.90
C ASP A 422 -65.36 -53.56 -24.34
N SER A 423 -65.89 -54.71 -23.95
CA SER A 423 -65.37 -56.04 -24.28
C SER A 423 -65.58 -56.45 -25.75
N GLY A 424 -66.11 -55.57 -26.61
CA GLY A 424 -66.34 -55.83 -28.04
C GLY A 424 -67.52 -56.75 -28.36
N GLY A 425 -68.20 -57.30 -27.34
CA GLY A 425 -69.28 -58.30 -27.49
C GLY A 425 -70.68 -57.72 -27.76
N GLY A 426 -70.82 -56.40 -27.88
CA GLY A 426 -72.09 -55.73 -28.19
C GLY A 426 -73.08 -55.62 -27.03
N CYS A 427 -72.89 -56.32 -25.90
CA CYS A 427 -73.70 -56.21 -24.68
C CYS A 427 -73.05 -55.34 -23.58
N ASP A 428 -71.77 -55.05 -23.72
CA ASP A 428 -70.95 -54.25 -22.80
C ASP A 428 -70.85 -52.80 -23.32
N VAL A 429 -70.74 -51.82 -22.43
CA VAL A 429 -70.60 -50.40 -22.78
C VAL A 429 -69.34 -49.84 -22.13
N ALA A 430 -68.56 -49.06 -22.87
CA ALA A 430 -67.35 -48.45 -22.31
C ALA A 430 -67.68 -47.46 -21.19
N GLU A 431 -67.03 -47.61 -20.03
CA GLU A 431 -67.12 -46.66 -18.93
C GLU A 431 -66.22 -45.48 -19.17
N THR A 432 -66.78 -44.30 -18.89
CA THR A 432 -66.07 -43.04 -19.00
C THR A 432 -65.98 -42.36 -17.65
N CYS A 433 -64.87 -41.66 -17.44
CA CYS A 433 -64.69 -40.80 -16.29
C CYS A 433 -65.77 -39.72 -16.28
N ASN A 434 -66.27 -39.40 -15.09
CA ASN A 434 -67.28 -38.36 -14.91
C ASN A 434 -66.68 -36.95 -14.75
N GLY A 435 -65.34 -36.82 -14.77
CA GLY A 435 -64.65 -35.56 -14.54
C GLY A 435 -64.53 -35.15 -13.06
N SER A 436 -64.90 -36.02 -12.13
CA SER A 436 -64.89 -35.72 -10.67
C SER A 436 -64.35 -36.86 -9.80
N SER A 437 -64.37 -38.10 -10.26
CA SER A 437 -63.92 -39.29 -9.54
C SER A 437 -62.63 -39.85 -10.13
N LYS A 438 -61.68 -40.21 -9.27
CA LYS A 438 -60.43 -40.92 -9.60
C LYS A 438 -60.67 -42.38 -10.02
N SER A 439 -61.78 -42.95 -9.56
CA SER A 439 -62.21 -44.31 -9.90
C SER A 439 -63.12 -44.31 -11.13
N CYS A 440 -62.94 -45.32 -11.99
CA CYS A 440 -63.85 -45.61 -13.07
C CYS A 440 -65.22 -46.04 -12.50
N PRO A 441 -66.36 -45.67 -13.12
CA PRO A 441 -67.67 -46.20 -12.77
C PRO A 441 -67.70 -47.74 -12.76
N SER A 442 -68.70 -48.30 -12.10
CA SER A 442 -68.96 -49.74 -12.15
C SER A 442 -69.31 -50.20 -13.57
N ASP A 443 -68.89 -51.42 -13.89
CA ASP A 443 -69.15 -52.12 -15.16
C ASP A 443 -70.63 -52.04 -15.58
N GLY A 444 -70.89 -51.44 -16.74
CA GLY A 444 -72.21 -51.20 -17.31
C GLY A 444 -72.51 -52.14 -18.47
N PHE A 445 -73.76 -52.56 -18.60
CA PHE A 445 -74.24 -53.37 -19.73
C PHE A 445 -75.40 -52.67 -20.43
N LYS A 446 -75.60 -52.97 -21.72
CA LYS A 446 -76.80 -52.52 -22.45
C LYS A 446 -78.07 -53.07 -21.79
N THR A 447 -79.13 -52.27 -21.83
CA THR A 447 -80.45 -52.69 -21.34
C THR A 447 -80.99 -53.89 -22.10
N ALA A 448 -81.64 -54.82 -21.40
CA ALA A 448 -82.25 -55.99 -22.03
C ALA A 448 -83.32 -55.57 -23.05
N GLY A 449 -83.16 -55.99 -24.31
CA GLY A 449 -84.09 -55.67 -25.41
C GLY A 449 -83.60 -54.62 -26.42
N THR A 450 -82.38 -54.11 -26.24
CA THR A 450 -81.58 -53.36 -27.24
C THR A 450 -80.31 -54.12 -27.56
#